data_AF-A0A970L6V1-F1
#
_entry.id   AF-A0A970L6V1-F1
#
_cell.length_a   1.000
_cell.length_b   1.000
_cell.length_c   1.000
_cell.angle_alpha   90.00
_cell.angle_beta   90.00
_cell.angle_gamma   90.00
#
_symmetry.space_group_name_H-M   'P 1'
#
loop_
_entity.id
_entity.type
_entity.pdbx_description
1 polymer ?
#
loop_
_entity_poly.entity_id
_entity_poly.type
_entity_poly.pdbx_seq_one_letter_code
_entity_poly.pdbx_strand_id
1 'polypeptide(L)' 'MNQKIIWIILYVLIVAACIYIVINRILLLEKDVGNNLFGYIVLLFFILFTFINIRILVNRIKDYRK' A
#
# COMPACT_ATOMS: atom_id res chain seq x y z
N MET A 1 5.14 5.79 25.48
CA MET A 1 5.42 5.48 24.06
C MET A 1 4.47 6.29 23.20
N ASN A 2 4.97 7.32 22.52
CA ASN A 2 4.11 8.34 21.89
C ASN A 2 3.20 7.71 20.84
N GLN A 3 1.88 7.85 21.00
CA GLN A 3 0.86 7.35 20.06
C GLN A 3 1.20 7.66 18.59
N LYS A 4 1.83 8.80 18.33
CA LYS A 4 2.28 9.21 17.00
C LYS A 4 3.27 8.22 16.34
N ILE A 5 4.17 7.58 17.10
CA ILE A 5 5.12 6.56 16.59
C ILE A 5 4.38 5.29 16.21
N ILE A 6 3.38 4.90 17.01
CA ILE A 6 2.56 3.72 16.75
C ILE A 6 1.80 3.88 15.43
N TRP A 7 1.26 5.07 15.16
CA TRP A 7 0.64 5.38 13.86
C TRP A 7 1.62 5.26 12.69
N ILE A 8 2.85 5.77 12.84
CA ILE A 8 3.89 5.65 11.79
C ILE A 8 4.21 4.18 11.49
N ILE A 9 4.44 3.38 12.53
CA ILE A 9 4.72 1.94 12.38
C ILE A 9 3.52 1.23 11.72
N LEU A 10 2.30 1.56 12.12
CA LEU A 10 1.08 1.01 11.53
C LEU A 10 0.99 1.35 10.03
N TYR A 11 1.25 2.60 9.64
CA TYR A 11 1.25 3.01 8.23
C TYR A 11 2.35 2.31 7.42
N VAL A 12 3.54 2.10 8.00
CA VAL A 12 4.61 1.33 7.36
C VAL A 12 4.17 -0.12 7.11
N LEU A 13 3.53 -0.76 8.09
CA LEU A 13 2.99 -2.12 7.93
C LEU A 13 1.88 -2.19 6.88
N ILE A 14 0.98 -1.20 6.84
CA ILE A 14 -0.09 -1.11 5.83
C ILE A 14 0.52 -0.97 4.43
N VAL A 15 1.49 -0.08 4.25
CA VAL A 15 2.17 0.12 2.95
C VAL A 15 2.88 -1.17 2.51
N ALA A 16 3.61 -1.83 3.41
CA ALA A 16 4.29 -3.10 3.11
C ALA A 16 3.29 -4.20 2.71
N ALA A 17 2.17 -4.33 3.43
CA ALA A 17 1.11 -5.29 3.10
C ALA A 17 0.48 -4.99 1.73
N CYS A 18 0.24 -3.71 1.41
CA CYS A 18 -0.30 -3.33 0.10
C CYS A 18 0.65 -3.67 -1.05
N ILE A 19 1.96 -3.40 -0.90
CA ILE A 19 2.98 -3.78 -1.89
C ILE A 19 3.00 -5.30 -2.09
N TYR A 20 2.97 -6.07 -1.00
CA TYR A 20 2.92 -7.53 -1.07
C TYR A 20 1.69 -8.03 -1.83
N ILE A 21 0.52 -7.46 -1.57
CA ILE A 21 -0.73 -7.82 -2.27
C ILE A 21 -0.63 -7.48 -3.77
N VAL A 22 -0.07 -6.31 -4.11
CA VAL A 22 0.14 -5.88 -5.50
C VAL A 22 1.05 -6.88 -6.22
N ILE A 23 2.19 -7.26 -5.63
CA ILE A 23 3.13 -8.22 -6.22
C ILE A 23 2.47 -9.58 -6.43
N ASN A 24 1.78 -10.10 -5.41
CA ASN A 24 1.08 -11.39 -5.52
C ASN A 24 0.00 -11.35 -6.61
N ARG A 25 -0.73 -10.24 -6.73
CA ARG A 25 -1.74 -10.07 -7.79
C ARG A 25 -1.12 -10.00 -9.18
N ILE A 26 0.04 -9.35 -9.34
CA ILE A 26 0.78 -9.34 -10.62
C ILE A 26 1.18 -10.77 -11.01
N LEU A 27 1.76 -11.53 -10.08
CA LEU A 27 2.16 -12.92 -10.33
C LEU A 27 0.97 -13.84 -10.65
N LEU A 28 -0.20 -13.58 -10.06
CA LEU A 28 -1.42 -14.32 -10.36
C LEU A 28 -1.97 -13.96 -11.75
N LEU A 29 -1.99 -12.66 -12.08
CA LEU A 29 -2.43 -12.15 -13.37
C LEU A 29 -1.54 -12.63 -14.53
N GLU A 30 -0.25 -12.80 -14.29
CA GLU A 30 0.70 -13.32 -15.27
C GLU A 30 0.47 -14.81 -15.59
N LYS A 31 -0.08 -15.57 -14.62
CA LYS A 31 -0.38 -17.00 -14.79
C LYS A 31 -1.75 -17.28 -15.41
N ASP A 32 -2.74 -16.41 -15.23
CA ASP A 32 -4.08 -16.58 -15.77
C ASP A 32 -4.25 -15.82 -17.09
N VAL A 33 -4.30 -16.56 -18.22
CA VAL A 33 -4.46 -16.04 -19.60
C VAL A 33 -5.91 -15.55 -19.91
N GLY A 34 -6.79 -15.52 -18.91
CA GLY A 34 -8.19 -15.10 -19.02
C GLY A 34 -8.40 -13.60 -18.82
N ASN A 35 -9.57 -13.09 -19.25
CA ASN A 35 -9.96 -11.68 -19.16
C ASN A 35 -10.12 -11.21 -17.70
N ASN A 36 -8.99 -10.97 -17.03
CA ASN A 36 -8.89 -10.68 -15.59
C ASN A 36 -9.12 -9.21 -15.24
N LEU A 37 -10.15 -8.62 -15.86
CA LEU A 37 -10.51 -7.21 -15.70
C LEU A 37 -10.70 -6.83 -14.21
N PHE A 38 -11.28 -7.75 -13.43
CA PHE A 38 -11.41 -7.59 -11.97
C PHE A 38 -10.04 -7.55 -11.26
N GLY A 39 -9.09 -8.37 -11.66
CA GLY A 39 -7.73 -8.38 -11.10
C GLY A 39 -6.99 -7.06 -11.36
N TYR A 40 -7.16 -6.48 -12.55
CA TYR A 40 -6.62 -5.16 -12.87
C TYR A 40 -7.26 -4.04 -12.05
N ILE A 41 -8.59 -4.07 -11.83
CA ILE A 41 -9.28 -3.08 -10.99
C ILE A 41 -8.76 -3.14 -9.54
N VAL A 42 -8.61 -4.35 -9.00
CA VAL A 42 -8.07 -4.55 -7.64
C VAL A 42 -6.63 -4.05 -7.56
N LEU A 43 -5.80 -4.36 -8.56
CA LEU A 43 -4.41 -3.88 -8.64
C LEU A 43 -4.36 -2.35 -8.61
N LEU A 44 -5.17 -1.70 -9.44
CA LEU A 44 -5.21 -0.24 -9.57
C LEU A 44 -5.69 0.42 -8.27
N PHE A 45 -6.69 -0.17 -7.59
CA PHE A 45 -7.12 0.26 -6.27
C PHE A 45 -5.98 0.20 -5.24
N PHE A 46 -5.25 -0.92 -5.17
CA PHE A 46 -4.13 -1.06 -4.23
C PHE A 46 -2.96 -0.11 -4.53
N ILE A 47 -2.67 0.18 -5.80
CA ILE A 47 -1.65 1.17 -6.19
C ILE A 47 -2.06 2.57 -5.67
N LEU A 48 -3.30 2.99 -5.93
CA LEU A 48 -3.82 4.28 -5.44
C LEU A 48 -3.82 4.34 -3.91
N PHE A 49 -4.29 3.27 -3.26
CA PHE A 49 -4.32 3.17 -1.81
C PHE A 49 -2.90 3.25 -1.21
N THR A 50 -1.92 2.58 -1.82
CA THR A 50 -0.51 2.66 -1.40
C THR A 50 0.02 4.09 -1.49
N PHE A 51 -0.26 4.78 -2.59
CA PHE A 51 0.17 6.18 -2.79
C PHE A 51 -0.40 7.13 -1.72
N ILE A 52 -1.68 6.98 -1.39
CA ILE A 52 -2.33 7.78 -0.34
C ILE A 52 -1.68 7.52 1.02
N ASN A 53 -1.46 6.25 1.37
CA ASN A 53 -0.86 5.89 2.65
C ASN A 53 0.61 6.37 2.76
N ILE A 54 1.39 6.29 1.67
CA ILE A 54 2.75 6.84 1.63
C ILE A 54 2.71 8.37 1.85
N ARG A 55 1.79 9.09 1.20
CA ARG A 55 1.69 10.55 1.37
C ARG A 55 1.36 10.94 2.81
N ILE A 56 0.44 10.20 3.45
CA ILE A 56 0.10 10.41 4.87
C ILE A 56 1.32 10.10 5.75
N LEU A 57 2.01 8.99 5.50
CA LEU A 57 3.20 8.59 6.24
C LEU A 57 4.31 9.66 6.15
N VAL A 58 4.59 10.18 4.96
CA VAL A 58 5.59 11.25 4.76
C VAL A 58 5.20 12.52 5.50
N ASN A 59 3.92 12.91 5.48
CA ASN A 59 3.45 14.07 6.23
C ASN A 59 3.61 13.85 7.75
N ARG A 60 3.26 12.67 8.27
CA ARG A 60 3.44 12.32 9.69
C ARG A 60 4.91 12.32 10.12
N ILE A 61 5.83 11.90 9.24
CA ILE A 61 7.28 11.94 9.50
C ILE A 61 7.79 13.39 9.49
N LYS A 62 7.32 14.22 8.55
CA LYS A 62 7.68 15.66 8.51
C LYS A 62 7.23 16.39 9.77
N ASP A 63 6.03 16.11 10.27
CA ASP A 63 5.51 16.68 11.52
C ASP A 63 6.32 16.24 12.75
N TYR A 64 7.08 15.15 12.65
CA TYR A 64 7.96 14.65 13.71
C TYR A 64 9.36 15.28 13.68
N ARG A 65 9.73 15.92 12.57
CA ARG A 65 11.05 16.53 12.36
C ARG A 65 11.09 18.01 12.76
N LYS A 66 9.94 18.65 12.93
CA LYS A 66 9.77 19.99 13.53
C LYS A 66 9.53 19.84 15.03
#